data_AF-A0A967JWS1-F1
#
_entry.id   AF-A0A967JWS1-F1
#
_cell.length_a   1.000
_cell.length_b   1.000
_cell.length_c   1.000
_cell.angle_alpha   90.00
_cell.angle_beta   90.00
_cell.angle_gamma   90.00
#
_symmetry.space_group_name_H-M   'P 1'
#
loop_
_entity.id
_entity.type
_entity.pdbx_description
1 polymer ?
#
loop_
_entity_poly.entity_id
_entity_poly.type
_entity_poly.pdbx_seq_one_letter_code
_entity_poly.pdbx_strand_id
1 'polypeptide(L)'
;AELLEHLLQLAVNTLSFLRVGAFALAHTGLSVAVMTLAESSPGLVTEILVLAIGNLAILVLEGLVVAVQTTRLILFEFFIRFFRAQGRPFRPVVPPTTGSAHGH
;
A
#
# COMPACT_ATOMS: atom_id res chain seq x y z
N ALA A 1 -22.05 -23.23 15.19
CA ALA A 1 -21.03 -22.99 14.14
C ALA A 1 -21.30 -21.66 13.44
N GLU A 2 -22.50 -21.42 12.90
CA GLU A 2 -22.83 -20.15 12.22
C GLU A 2 -22.61 -18.87 13.03
N LEU A 3 -23.01 -18.81 14.31
CA LEU A 3 -22.81 -17.60 15.11
C LEU A 3 -21.33 -17.25 15.31
N LEU A 4 -20.47 -18.26 15.42
CA LEU A 4 -19.02 -18.05 15.55
C LEU A 4 -18.43 -17.54 14.21
N GLU A 5 -18.93 -18.05 13.09
CA GLU A 5 -18.52 -17.62 11.75
C GLU A 5 -18.96 -16.18 11.44
N HIS A 6 -20.17 -15.80 11.84
CA HIS A 6 -20.64 -14.42 11.75
C HIS A 6 -19.87 -13.46 12.66
N LEU A 7 -19.54 -13.87 13.88
CA LEU A 7 -18.70 -13.07 14.78
C LEU A 7 -17.26 -12.93 14.22
N LEU A 8 -16.69 -13.99 13.65
CA LEU A 8 -15.40 -13.94 12.99
C LEU A 8 -15.40 -13.04 11.75
N GLN A 9 -16.45 -13.09 10.92
CA GLN A 9 -16.60 -12.18 9.78
C GLN A 9 -16.70 -10.72 10.24
N LEU A 10 -17.46 -10.45 11.30
CA LEU A 10 -17.55 -9.11 11.88
C LEU A 10 -16.21 -8.64 12.44
N ALA A 11 -15.47 -9.53 13.12
CA ALA A 11 -14.15 -9.24 13.65
C ALA A 11 -13.13 -8.93 12.54
N VAL A 12 -13.11 -9.74 11.46
CA VAL A 12 -12.25 -9.51 10.29
C VAL A 12 -12.60 -8.18 9.61
N ASN A 13 -13.89 -7.87 9.45
CA ASN A 13 -14.32 -6.60 8.86
C ASN A 13 -13.89 -5.40 9.73
N THR A 14 -14.03 -5.51 11.05
CA THR A 14 -13.61 -4.47 12.01
C THR A 14 -12.09 -4.27 11.99
N LEU A 15 -11.29 -5.35 11.94
CA LEU A 15 -9.83 -5.27 11.83
C LEU A 15 -9.37 -4.55 10.56
N SER A 16 -10.12 -4.69 9.46
CA SER A 16 -9.85 -3.98 8.21
C SER A 16 -10.01 -2.46 8.36
N PHE A 17 -11.08 -2.02 9.03
CA PHE A 17 -11.29 -0.59 9.35
C PHE A 17 -10.33 -0.05 10.42
N LEU A 18 -10.03 -0.86 11.44
CA LEU A 18 -9.16 -0.48 12.55
C LEU A 18 -7.76 -0.09 12.08
N ARG A 19 -7.27 -0.72 11.00
CA ARG A 19 -5.97 -0.39 10.39
C ARG A 19 -5.87 1.09 9.99
N VAL A 20 -6.90 1.62 9.33
CA VAL A 20 -6.94 3.03 8.93
C VAL A 20 -6.94 3.94 10.17
N GLY A 21 -7.67 3.55 11.22
CA GLY A 21 -7.64 4.26 12.51
C GLY A 21 -6.27 4.23 13.18
N ALA A 22 -5.58 3.08 13.18
CA ALA A 22 -4.24 2.92 13.73
C ALA A 22 -3.22 3.80 12.99
N PHE A 23 -3.33 3.94 11.66
CA PHE A 23 -2.50 4.87 10.90
C PHE A 23 -2.78 6.33 11.24
N ALA A 24 -4.04 6.74 11.38
CA ALA A 24 -4.38 8.10 11.78
C ALA A 24 -3.84 8.45 13.19
N LEU A 25 -3.92 7.50 14.12
CA LEU A 25 -3.35 7.64 15.46
C LEU A 25 -1.82 7.71 15.44
N ALA A 26 -1.16 6.86 14.66
CA ALA A 26 0.28 6.89 14.49
C ALA A 26 0.73 8.23 13.89
N HIS A 27 0.04 8.72 12.86
CA HIS A 27 0.32 10.01 12.23
C HIS A 27 0.21 11.16 13.22
N THR A 28 -0.88 11.21 13.97
CA THR A 28 -1.10 12.24 14.98
C THR A 28 -0.06 12.16 16.08
N GLY A 29 0.25 10.95 16.56
CA GLY A 29 1.24 10.72 17.62
C GLY A 29 2.65 11.13 17.22
N LEU A 30 3.10 10.76 16.01
CA LEU A 30 4.41 11.19 15.50
C LEU A 30 4.44 12.68 15.21
N SER A 31 3.35 13.26 14.68
CA SER A 31 3.28 14.70 14.42
C SER A 31 3.39 15.52 15.69
N VAL A 32 2.75 15.08 16.78
CA VAL A 32 2.92 15.68 18.11
C VAL A 32 4.37 15.54 18.58
N ALA A 33 4.99 14.37 18.43
CA ALA A 33 6.39 14.18 18.81
C ALA A 33 7.33 15.13 18.03
N VAL A 34 7.14 15.27 16.71
CA VAL A 34 7.90 16.20 15.88
C VAL A 34 7.67 17.65 16.30
N MET A 35 6.43 18.04 16.60
CA MET A 35 6.12 19.38 17.09
C MET A 35 6.83 19.68 18.41
N THR A 36 6.79 18.75 19.38
CA THR A 36 7.48 18.93 20.67
C THR A 36 9.00 19.03 20.52
N LEU A 37 9.58 18.34 19.54
CA LEU A 37 11.01 18.44 19.22
C LEU A 37 11.36 19.77 18.54
N ALA A 38 10.47 20.28 17.69
CA ALA A 38 10.64 21.58 17.04
C ALA A 38 10.56 22.71 18.08
N GLU A 39 9.57 22.69 18.97
CA GLU A 39 9.37 23.69 20.03
C GLU A 39 10.54 23.73 21.03
N SER A 40 11.20 22.60 21.26
CA SER A 40 12.38 22.51 22.14
C SER A 40 13.70 22.89 21.45
N SER A 41 13.69 23.18 20.15
CA SER A 41 14.90 23.55 19.39
C SER A 41 15.21 25.04 19.51
N PRO A 42 16.47 25.42 19.78
CA PRO A 42 16.84 26.82 19.93
C PRO A 42 16.98 27.52 18.57
N GLY A 43 15.91 28.21 18.17
CA GLY A 43 15.93 29.17 17.06
C GLY A 43 15.03 28.81 15.88
N LEU A 44 14.57 29.84 15.17
CA LEU A 44 13.60 29.73 14.07
C LEU A 44 14.08 28.79 12.95
N VAL A 45 15.36 28.87 12.59
CA VAL A 45 15.92 28.05 11.50
C VAL A 45 15.94 26.58 11.87
N THR A 46 16.33 26.25 13.11
CA THR A 46 16.36 24.86 13.59
C THR A 46 14.96 24.29 13.76
N GLU A 47 14.00 25.10 14.24
CA GLU A 47 12.60 24.71 14.36
C GLU A 47 12.00 24.33 13.00
N ILE A 48 12.15 25.20 11.99
CA ILE A 48 11.67 24.94 10.63
C ILE A 48 12.35 23.69 10.03
N LEU A 49 13.65 23.51 10.27
CA LEU A 49 14.39 22.34 9.81
C LEU A 49 13.86 21.05 10.44
N VAL A 50 13.60 21.05 11.76
CA VAL A 50 13.04 19.91 12.47
C VAL A 50 11.63 19.58 11.97
N LEU A 51 10.78 20.59 11.74
CA LEU A 51 9.45 20.38 11.15
C LEU A 51 9.54 19.79 9.74
N ALA A 52 10.42 20.29 8.89
CA ALA A 52 10.58 19.80 7.53
C ALA A 52 11.08 18.35 7.50
N ILE A 53 12.14 18.05 8.25
CA ILE A 53 12.72 16.71 8.31
C ILE A 53 11.77 15.73 9.01
N GLY A 54 11.14 16.14 10.10
CA GLY A 54 10.20 15.32 10.86
C GLY A 54 8.98 14.91 10.03
N ASN A 55 8.35 15.86 9.33
CA ASN A 55 7.22 15.55 8.45
C ASN A 55 7.63 14.65 7.26
N LEU A 56 8.81 14.86 6.69
CA LEU A 56 9.34 13.98 5.63
C LEU A 56 9.56 12.55 6.17
N ALA A 57 10.10 12.42 7.38
CA ALA A 57 10.31 11.13 8.02
C ALA A 57 8.98 10.41 8.30
N ILE A 58 7.96 11.13 8.78
CA ILE A 58 6.60 10.61 8.97
C ILE A 58 6.06 10.08 7.65
N LEU A 59 6.12 10.89 6.59
CA LEU A 59 5.61 10.51 5.27
C LEU A 59 6.27 9.24 4.73
N VAL A 60 7.61 9.14 4.84
CA VAL A 60 8.36 7.97 4.37
C VAL A 60 8.02 6.73 5.21
N LEU A 61 8.00 6.86 6.54
CA LEU A 61 7.71 5.75 7.44
C LEU A 61 6.29 5.22 7.24
N GLU A 62 5.30 6.11 7.22
CA GLU A 62 3.90 5.76 7.01
C GLU A 62 3.68 5.17 5.63
N GLY A 63 4.24 5.79 4.58
CA GLY A 63 4.17 5.27 3.22
C GLY A 63 4.74 3.85 3.13
N LEU A 64 5.89 3.59 3.75
CA LEU A 64 6.50 2.27 3.78
C LEU A 64 5.62 1.26 4.53
N VAL A 65 5.16 1.58 5.74
CA VAL A 65 4.36 0.66 6.57
C VAL A 65 3.01 0.37 5.90
N VAL A 66 2.33 1.40 5.38
CA VAL A 66 1.06 1.25 4.67
C VAL A 66 1.24 0.42 3.40
N ALA A 67 2.31 0.63 2.63
CA ALA A 67 2.61 -0.16 1.45
C ALA A 67 2.79 -1.65 1.79
N VAL A 68 3.55 -1.97 2.85
CA VAL A 68 3.74 -3.36 3.31
C VAL A 68 2.42 -3.97 3.76
N GLN A 69 1.63 -3.26 4.58
CA GLN A 69 0.36 -3.77 5.09
C GLN A 69 -0.70 -3.97 4.00
N THR A 70 -0.76 -3.05 3.04
CA THR A 70 -1.70 -3.12 1.91
C THR A 70 -1.31 -4.21 0.93
N THR A 71 -0.01 -4.35 0.64
CA THR A 71 0.52 -5.45 -0.20
C THR A 71 0.21 -6.81 0.40
N ARG A 72 0.35 -6.94 1.74
CA ARG A 72 -0.05 -8.16 2.45
C ARG A 72 -1.53 -8.46 2.24
N LEU A 73 -2.42 -7.49 2.43
CA LEU A 73 -3.86 -7.73 2.26
C LEU A 73 -4.20 -8.06 0.80
N ILE A 74 -3.65 -7.31 -0.16
CA ILE A 74 -4.01 -7.46 -1.57
C ILE A 74 -3.49 -8.78 -2.14
N LEU A 75 -2.29 -9.24 -1.78
CA LEU A 75 -1.82 -10.56 -2.21
C LEU A 75 -2.60 -11.68 -1.54
N PHE A 76 -2.72 -11.67 -0.21
CA PHE A 76 -3.32 -12.80 0.51
C PHE A 76 -4.83 -12.92 0.33
N GLU A 77 -5.53 -11.79 0.19
CA GLU A 77 -7.00 -11.78 0.19
C GLU A 77 -7.57 -11.46 -1.19
N PHE A 78 -6.96 -10.55 -1.96
CA PHE A 78 -7.47 -10.19 -3.28
C PHE A 78 -6.94 -11.13 -4.38
N PHE A 79 -5.62 -11.25 -4.53
CA PHE A 79 -5.03 -12.09 -5.58
C PHE A 79 -5.27 -13.58 -5.32
N ILE A 80 -4.99 -14.11 -4.12
CA ILE A 80 -5.18 -15.55 -3.88
C ILE A 80 -6.65 -16.00 -3.94
N ARG A 81 -7.59 -15.15 -3.51
CA ARG A 81 -9.01 -15.52 -3.43
C ARG A 81 -9.79 -15.27 -4.73
N PHE A 82 -9.44 -14.22 -5.49
CA PHE A 82 -10.17 -13.82 -6.70
C PHE A 82 -9.38 -14.02 -8.00
N PHE A 83 -8.05 -14.06 -7.97
CA PHE A 83 -7.25 -14.29 -9.17
C PHE A 83 -7.20 -15.79 -9.49
N ARG A 84 -8.07 -16.24 -10.40
CA ARG A 84 -7.94 -17.57 -11.00
C ARG A 84 -7.06 -17.46 -12.24
N ALA A 85 -5.92 -18.15 -12.24
CA ALA A 85 -4.99 -18.23 -13.37
C ALA A 85 -5.58 -19.03 -14.56
N GLN A 86 -6.66 -18.52 -15.16
CA GLN A 86 -7.33 -19.10 -16.34
C GLN A 86 -6.95 -18.40 -17.64
N GLY A 87 -5.90 -17.56 -17.62
CA GLY A 87 -5.44 -16.85 -18.82
C GLY A 87 -4.89 -17.83 -19.87
N ARG A 88 -5.41 -17.77 -21.09
CA ARG A 88 -4.80 -18.47 -22.24
C ARG A 88 -3.59 -17.66 -22.73
N PRO A 89 -2.40 -18.28 -22.90
CA PRO A 89 -1.25 -17.60 -23.47
C PRO A 89 -1.59 -17.06 -24.86
N PHE A 90 -1.35 -15.76 -25.08
CA PHE A 90 -1.50 -15.18 -26.41
C PHE A 90 -0.47 -15.80 -27.36
N ARG A 91 -0.95 -16.47 -28.42
CA ARG A 91 -0.11 -16.98 -29.51
C ARG A 91 -0.28 -16.06 -30.71
N PRO A 92 0.70 -15.19 -31.02
CA PRO A 92 0.64 -14.34 -32.19
C PRO A 92 0.64 -15.20 -33.46
N VAL A 93 -0.24 -14.89 -34.40
CA VAL A 93 -0.27 -15.54 -35.71
C VAL A 93 0.91 -15.00 -36.51
N VAL A 94 1.77 -15.90 -37.01
CA VAL A 94 2.88 -15.55 -37.88
C VAL A 94 2.30 -14.91 -39.15
N PRO A 95 2.71 -13.68 -39.54
CA PRO A 95 2.24 -13.07 -40.77
C PRO A 95 2.56 -13.98 -41.96
N PRO A 96 1.66 -14.14 -42.95
CA PRO A 96 1.98 -14.89 -44.15
C PRO A 96 3.21 -14.24 -44.78
N THR A 97 4.30 -15.00 -44.89
CA THR A 97 5.43 -14.60 -45.72
C THR A 97 4.89 -14.49 -47.13
N THR A 98 4.73 -13.27 -47.63
CA THR A 98 4.51 -13.02 -49.05
C THR A 98 5.76 -13.49 -49.77
N GLY A 99 5.81 -14.79 -50.08
CA GLY A 99 6.72 -15.34 -51.05
C GLY A 99 6.46 -14.60 -52.34
N SER A 100 7.41 -13.74 -52.72
CA SER A 100 7.46 -13.18 -54.06
C SER A 100 7.70 -14.32 -55.03
N ALA A 101 6.62 -14.94 -55.48
CA ALA A 101 6.60 -15.71 -56.72
C ALA A 101 6.55 -14.70 -57.87
N HIS A 102 7.70 -14.09 -58.21
CA HIS A 102 7.88 -13.26 -59.41
C HIS A 102 9.31 -13.41 -59.95
N GLY A 103 9.40 -13.92 -61.19
CA GLY A 103 10.60 -14.04 -62.04
C GLY A 103 11.53 -15.18 -61.65
N HIS A 104 11.86 -16.16 -62.49
CA HIS A 104 11.95 -16.22 -63.94
C HIS A 104 11.69 -17.65 -64.43
#